data_AF-A0A678P427-F1
#
_entry.id   AF-A0A678P427-F1
#
_cell.length_a   1.000
_cell.length_b   1.000
_cell.length_c   1.000
_cell.angle_alpha   90.00
_cell.angle_beta   90.00
_cell.angle_gamma   90.00
#
_symmetry.space_group_name_H-M   'P 1'
#
loop_
_entity.id
_entity.type
_entity.pdbx_description
1 polymer ?
#
loop_
_entity_poly.entity_id
_entity_poly.type
_entity_poly.pdbx_seq_one_letter_code
_entity_poly.pdbx_strand_id
1 'polypeptide(L)'
;MLITYVDNLPSGDEKGLFYALDLGGTNFRALRVQLGGKEKGVVNVESEEVSIPPHLMTGSAHELFDFIASSLAKFVSSEPIELHPPPGRQRELGFTFSFPVRQTSIASGTLIKWTKGFNIEDVVGEDVVGELTKSLQKVGLDMRVSALVNDTVGTVARARFSNPDVIAGVILGTGTNAAYVERAHAIPKLHGPLPKSGEMVINMEGGK
;
A
#
# COMPACT_ATOMS: atom_id res chain seq x y z
N MET A 1 17.01 5.16 4.62
CA MET A 1 16.00 5.65 5.59
C MET A 1 15.11 6.69 4.94
N LEU A 2 13.87 6.34 4.66
CA LEU A 2 12.85 7.15 4.00
C LEU A 2 11.70 7.46 4.98
N ILE A 3 11.17 8.69 4.91
CA ILE A 3 9.97 9.07 5.67
C ILE A 3 8.77 8.47 4.95
N THR A 4 7.88 7.81 5.69
CA THR A 4 6.75 7.07 5.12
C THR A 4 5.43 7.84 5.19
N TYR A 5 5.37 8.90 5.99
CA TYR A 5 4.14 9.63 6.35
C TYR A 5 3.09 8.75 7.05
N VAL A 6 3.46 7.55 7.51
CA VAL A 6 2.65 6.75 8.43
C VAL A 6 3.00 7.20 9.85
N ASP A 7 2.20 8.11 10.38
CA ASP A 7 2.33 8.65 11.73
C ASP A 7 1.28 8.11 12.70
N ASN A 8 0.26 7.41 12.19
CA ASN A 8 -0.78 6.77 12.97
C ASN A 8 -0.90 5.31 12.55
N LEU A 9 -0.48 4.41 13.42
CA LEU A 9 -0.57 2.97 13.18
C LEU A 9 -1.94 2.42 13.64
N PRO A 10 -2.37 1.27 13.11
CA PRO A 10 -3.65 0.69 13.50
C PRO A 10 -3.70 0.37 15.00
N SER A 11 -4.85 0.67 15.59
CA SER A 11 -5.18 0.50 17.01
C SER A 11 -5.76 -0.87 17.36
N GLY A 12 -6.33 -1.57 16.38
CA GLY A 12 -7.12 -2.79 16.58
C GLY A 12 -8.62 -2.52 16.75
N ASP A 13 -9.04 -1.26 16.91
CA ASP A 13 -10.44 -0.87 17.07
C ASP A 13 -11.16 -0.61 15.74
N GLU A 14 -10.43 -0.70 14.61
CA GLU A 14 -10.93 -0.39 13.28
C GLU A 14 -12.09 -1.31 12.86
N LYS A 15 -13.07 -0.72 12.16
CA LYS A 15 -14.25 -1.41 11.64
C LYS A 15 -14.47 -1.03 10.19
N GLY A 16 -15.03 -1.96 9.43
CA GLY A 16 -15.45 -1.72 8.05
C GLY A 16 -14.72 -2.60 7.05
N LEU A 17 -14.87 -2.25 5.78
CA LEU A 17 -14.33 -2.99 4.65
C LEU A 17 -13.22 -2.18 3.99
N PHE A 18 -12.05 -2.78 3.85
CA PHE A 18 -10.88 -2.15 3.24
C PHE A 18 -10.29 -3.05 2.18
N TYR A 19 -9.67 -2.45 1.17
CA TYR A 19 -8.98 -3.18 0.12
C TYR A 19 -7.48 -2.96 0.24
N ALA A 20 -6.71 -3.94 -0.21
CA ALA A 20 -5.29 -3.78 -0.40
C ALA A 20 -4.86 -4.28 -1.77
N LEU A 21 -3.92 -3.58 -2.39
CA LEU A 21 -3.21 -3.99 -3.60
C LEU A 21 -1.76 -4.17 -3.20
N ASP A 22 -1.21 -5.36 -3.41
CA ASP A 22 0.18 -5.68 -3.11
C ASP A 22 0.93 -6.02 -4.38
N LEU A 23 1.76 -5.08 -4.84
CA LEU A 23 2.60 -5.22 -6.01
C LEU A 23 4.06 -5.43 -5.57
N GLY A 24 4.45 -6.70 -5.51
CA GLY A 24 5.72 -7.13 -4.91
C GLY A 24 6.76 -7.71 -5.87
N GLY A 25 6.35 -8.19 -7.04
CA GLY A 25 7.19 -8.95 -7.98
C GLY A 25 6.42 -9.38 -9.24
N THR A 26 6.61 -10.61 -9.69
CA THR A 26 5.96 -11.16 -10.91
C THR A 26 4.45 -11.40 -10.75
N ASN A 27 3.95 -11.39 -9.52
CA ASN A 27 2.53 -11.43 -9.21
C ASN A 27 2.19 -10.17 -8.41
N PHE A 28 0.94 -9.74 -8.52
CA PHE A 28 0.33 -8.86 -7.53
C PHE A 28 -0.85 -9.56 -6.88
N ARG A 29 -1.27 -9.04 -5.73
CA ARG A 29 -2.40 -9.58 -4.98
C ARG A 29 -3.39 -8.48 -4.69
N ALA A 30 -4.66 -8.73 -5.01
CA ALA A 30 -5.78 -7.94 -4.54
C ALA A 30 -6.34 -8.58 -3.28
N LEU A 31 -6.65 -7.78 -2.26
CA LEU A 31 -7.24 -8.25 -1.02
C LEU A 31 -8.45 -7.41 -0.65
N ARG A 32 -9.43 -8.04 -0.03
CA ARG A 32 -10.55 -7.41 0.69
C ARG A 32 -10.54 -7.91 2.12
N VAL A 33 -10.51 -6.98 3.07
CA VAL A 33 -10.42 -7.27 4.51
C VAL A 33 -11.60 -6.63 5.23
N GLN A 34 -12.34 -7.44 5.97
CA GLN A 34 -13.42 -6.96 6.83
C GLN A 34 -12.92 -6.90 8.28
N LEU A 35 -12.91 -5.70 8.84
CA LEU A 35 -12.51 -5.45 10.23
C LEU A 35 -13.76 -5.28 11.12
N GLY A 36 -13.76 -5.94 12.27
CA GLY A 36 -14.87 -5.99 13.22
C GLY A 36 -14.62 -5.23 14.53
N GLY A 37 -13.52 -4.48 14.63
CA GLY A 37 -13.07 -3.78 15.83
C GLY A 37 -12.50 -4.72 16.89
N LYS A 38 -12.19 -4.18 18.06
CA LYS A 38 -11.42 -4.84 19.13
C LYS A 38 -11.78 -6.29 19.44
N GLU A 39 -13.08 -6.56 19.55
CA GLU A 39 -13.57 -7.86 19.99
C GLU A 39 -13.51 -8.92 18.89
N LYS A 40 -13.72 -8.51 17.63
CA LYS A 40 -13.83 -9.43 16.49
C LYS A 40 -12.55 -9.47 15.65
N GLY A 41 -11.68 -8.46 15.77
CA GLY A 41 -10.46 -8.33 14.98
C GLY A 41 -10.73 -8.36 13.48
N VAL A 42 -10.02 -9.24 12.78
CA VAL A 42 -10.24 -9.50 11.34
C VAL A 42 -11.36 -10.54 11.20
N VAL A 43 -12.48 -10.12 10.61
CA VAL A 43 -13.68 -10.96 10.44
C VAL A 43 -13.57 -11.85 9.21
N ASN A 44 -13.11 -11.28 8.09
CA ASN A 44 -12.95 -12.01 6.84
C ASN A 44 -11.79 -11.42 6.04
N VAL A 45 -11.10 -12.28 5.29
CA VAL A 45 -10.06 -11.91 4.34
C VAL A 45 -10.27 -12.73 3.08
N GLU A 46 -10.43 -12.02 1.97
CA GLU A 46 -10.43 -12.62 0.64
C GLU A 46 -9.29 -12.04 -0.16
N SER A 47 -8.64 -12.88 -0.97
CA SER A 47 -7.54 -12.44 -1.81
C SER A 47 -7.49 -13.20 -3.11
N GLU A 48 -7.10 -12.49 -4.16
CA GLU A 48 -6.82 -13.05 -5.48
C GLU A 48 -5.39 -12.67 -5.87
N GLU A 49 -4.59 -13.68 -6.22
CA GLU A 49 -3.25 -13.48 -6.75
C GLU A 49 -3.28 -13.56 -8.27
N VAL A 50 -2.72 -12.56 -8.93
CA VAL A 50 -2.73 -12.41 -10.39
C VAL A 50 -1.29 -12.33 -10.89
N SER A 51 -0.94 -13.25 -11.78
CA SER A 51 0.35 -13.22 -12.47
C SER A 51 0.40 -12.11 -13.50
N ILE A 52 1.47 -11.34 -13.46
CA ILE A 52 1.73 -10.25 -14.39
C ILE A 52 2.37 -10.85 -15.64
N PRO A 53 1.74 -10.72 -16.83
CA PRO A 53 2.38 -11.09 -18.08
C PRO A 53 3.76 -10.43 -18.21
N PRO A 54 4.84 -11.18 -18.54
CA PRO A 54 6.20 -10.64 -18.52
C PRO A 54 6.40 -9.39 -19.39
N HIS A 55 5.69 -9.29 -20.51
CA HIS A 55 5.77 -8.12 -21.40
C HIS A 55 5.28 -6.83 -20.74
N LEU A 56 4.38 -6.91 -19.73
CA LEU A 56 3.91 -5.75 -18.98
C LEU A 56 4.95 -5.26 -17.95
N MET A 57 5.91 -6.10 -17.56
CA MET A 57 6.99 -5.71 -16.64
C MET A 57 8.06 -4.86 -17.32
N THR A 58 8.09 -4.85 -18.67
CA THR A 58 9.05 -4.09 -19.49
C THR A 58 8.36 -3.26 -20.57
N GLY A 59 7.03 -3.11 -20.47
CA GLY A 59 6.21 -2.33 -21.38
C GLY A 59 6.09 -0.87 -20.92
N SER A 60 4.91 -0.30 -21.09
CA SER A 60 4.61 1.07 -20.64
C SER A 60 3.83 1.12 -19.32
N ALA A 61 3.87 2.28 -18.66
CA ALA A 61 3.14 2.55 -17.42
C ALA A 61 1.67 2.17 -17.52
N HIS A 62 1.01 2.72 -18.56
CA HIS A 62 -0.43 2.57 -18.71
C HIS A 62 -0.84 1.12 -18.94
N GLU A 63 -0.05 0.31 -19.65
CA GLU A 63 -0.36 -1.10 -19.85
C GLU A 63 -0.33 -1.89 -18.54
N LEU A 64 0.68 -1.65 -17.69
CA LEU A 64 0.77 -2.28 -16.38
C LEU A 64 -0.38 -1.85 -15.44
N PHE A 65 -0.57 -0.54 -15.29
CA PHE A 65 -1.58 -0.01 -14.36
C PHE A 65 -3.02 -0.28 -14.84
N ASP A 66 -3.28 -0.29 -16.16
CA ASP A 66 -4.59 -0.68 -16.70
C ASP A 66 -4.87 -2.16 -16.48
N PHE A 67 -3.86 -3.03 -16.60
CA PHE A 67 -3.99 -4.45 -16.29
C PHE A 67 -4.32 -4.67 -14.80
N ILE A 68 -3.63 -3.97 -13.91
CA ILE A 68 -3.89 -4.00 -12.46
C ILE A 68 -5.31 -3.48 -12.16
N ALA A 69 -5.69 -2.32 -12.70
CA ALA A 69 -7.01 -1.71 -12.47
C ALA A 69 -8.15 -2.59 -12.99
N SER A 70 -7.98 -3.20 -14.17
CA SER A 70 -8.96 -4.13 -14.74
C SER A 70 -9.12 -5.39 -13.87
N SER A 71 -8.03 -5.88 -13.28
CA SER A 71 -8.05 -7.03 -12.39
C SER A 71 -8.70 -6.70 -11.05
N LEU A 72 -8.41 -5.51 -10.49
CA LEU A 72 -9.12 -4.99 -9.31
C LEU A 72 -10.61 -4.83 -9.58
N ALA A 73 -11.01 -4.33 -10.75
CA ALA A 73 -12.42 -4.19 -11.10
C ALA A 73 -13.13 -5.55 -11.17
N LYS A 74 -12.47 -6.58 -11.71
CA LYS A 74 -12.98 -7.97 -11.70
C LYS A 74 -13.12 -8.51 -10.27
N PHE A 75 -12.09 -8.33 -9.44
CA PHE A 75 -12.11 -8.75 -8.04
C PHE A 75 -13.21 -8.06 -7.23
N VAL A 76 -13.47 -6.77 -7.48
CA VAL A 76 -14.56 -6.03 -6.84
C VAL A 76 -15.92 -6.45 -7.40
N SER A 77 -16.03 -6.84 -8.67
CA SER A 77 -17.31 -7.24 -9.26
C SER A 77 -17.89 -8.54 -8.71
N SER A 78 -17.06 -9.39 -8.07
CA SER A 78 -17.50 -10.61 -7.38
C SER A 78 -17.94 -10.35 -5.93
N GLU A 79 -18.01 -9.09 -5.51
CA GLU A 79 -18.43 -8.69 -4.17
C GLU A 79 -19.90 -9.01 -3.87
N PRO A 80 -20.19 -9.62 -2.71
CA PRO A 80 -21.55 -9.67 -2.18
C PRO A 80 -22.13 -8.26 -1.99
N ILE A 81 -23.39 -8.06 -2.39
CA ILE A 81 -24.05 -6.75 -2.33
C ILE A 81 -24.05 -6.17 -0.90
N GLU A 82 -24.08 -7.02 0.11
CA GLU A 82 -24.04 -6.62 1.53
C GLU A 82 -22.73 -5.95 1.95
N LEU A 83 -21.66 -6.17 1.17
CA LEU A 83 -20.35 -5.57 1.38
C LEU A 83 -20.17 -4.27 0.58
N HIS A 84 -21.13 -3.88 -0.26
CA HIS A 84 -21.03 -2.63 -0.99
C HIS A 84 -20.95 -1.44 -0.03
N PRO A 85 -20.07 -0.46 -0.32
CA PRO A 85 -20.02 0.74 0.48
C PRO A 85 -21.37 1.47 0.43
N PRO A 86 -21.79 2.11 1.53
CA PRO A 86 -23.02 2.89 1.54
C PRO A 86 -22.93 4.06 0.55
N PRO A 87 -24.07 4.58 0.05
CA PRO A 87 -24.08 5.72 -0.86
C PRO A 87 -23.23 6.89 -0.33
N GLY A 88 -22.35 7.44 -1.17
CA GLY A 88 -21.45 8.54 -0.80
C GLY A 88 -20.14 8.11 -0.13
N ARG A 89 -19.90 6.81 0.06
CA ARG A 89 -18.58 6.27 0.45
C ARG A 89 -17.92 5.55 -0.72
N GLN A 90 -16.67 5.90 -0.98
CA GLN A 90 -15.83 5.15 -1.92
C GLN A 90 -15.12 4.00 -1.21
N ARG A 91 -14.71 2.99 -1.99
CA ARG A 91 -13.82 1.92 -1.50
C ARG A 91 -12.44 2.49 -1.20
N GLU A 92 -11.90 2.19 -0.02
CA GLU A 92 -10.56 2.64 0.37
C GLU A 92 -9.52 1.56 0.11
N LEU A 93 -8.47 1.90 -0.64
CA LEU A 93 -7.38 1.02 -1.05
C LEU A 93 -6.07 1.42 -0.36
N GLY A 94 -5.46 0.47 0.33
CA GLY A 94 -4.03 0.52 0.68
C GLY A 94 -3.20 -0.05 -0.48
N PHE A 95 -2.33 0.75 -1.06
CA PHE A 95 -1.42 0.32 -2.13
C PHE A 95 -0.05 0.00 -1.55
N THR A 96 0.22 -1.29 -1.35
CA THR A 96 1.56 -1.79 -1.05
C THR A 96 2.36 -1.87 -2.34
N PHE A 97 3.36 -1.01 -2.46
CA PHE A 97 4.21 -0.91 -3.64
C PHE A 97 5.65 -1.14 -3.24
N SER A 98 6.14 -2.37 -3.46
CA SER A 98 7.41 -2.84 -2.91
C SER A 98 8.61 -2.49 -3.81
N PHE A 99 8.68 -1.22 -4.21
CA PHE A 99 9.79 -0.63 -4.94
C PHE A 99 10.24 0.66 -4.24
N PRO A 100 11.48 1.11 -4.47
CA PRO A 100 11.97 2.35 -3.90
C PRO A 100 11.14 3.56 -4.35
N VAL A 101 10.42 4.18 -3.41
CA VAL A 101 9.58 5.37 -3.65
C VAL A 101 10.02 6.51 -2.75
N ARG A 102 10.10 7.72 -3.31
CA ARG A 102 10.17 8.95 -2.54
C ARG A 102 8.76 9.41 -2.23
N GLN A 103 8.25 9.04 -1.05
CA GLN A 103 6.92 9.49 -0.63
C GLN A 103 6.89 11.00 -0.42
N THR A 104 5.79 11.62 -0.82
CA THR A 104 5.51 13.05 -0.63
C THR A 104 4.34 13.27 0.32
N SER A 105 3.50 12.25 0.50
CA SER A 105 2.47 12.15 1.53
C SER A 105 2.18 10.68 1.84
N ILE A 106 1.21 10.41 2.73
CA ILE A 106 0.72 9.05 3.00
C ILE A 106 0.14 8.38 1.75
N ALA A 107 -0.40 9.16 0.80
CA ALA A 107 -1.11 8.64 -0.38
C ALA A 107 -0.52 9.20 -1.70
N SER A 108 0.78 9.51 -1.72
CA SER A 108 1.47 9.92 -2.94
C SER A 108 2.97 9.68 -2.83
N GLY A 109 3.62 9.35 -3.95
CA GLY A 109 5.06 9.14 -3.96
C GLY A 109 5.60 8.84 -5.34
N THR A 110 6.76 9.44 -5.63
CA THR A 110 7.42 9.28 -6.93
C THR A 110 8.32 8.06 -6.93
N LEU A 111 8.21 7.20 -7.94
CA LEU A 111 9.11 6.06 -8.11
C LEU A 111 10.56 6.55 -8.28
N ILE A 112 11.50 5.98 -7.54
CA ILE A 112 12.94 6.30 -7.68
C ILE A 112 13.58 5.45 -8.76
N LYS A 113 13.32 4.13 -8.74
CA LYS A 113 13.83 3.17 -9.73
C LYS A 113 13.04 1.86 -9.64
N TRP A 114 12.92 1.18 -10.77
CA TRP A 114 12.45 -0.19 -10.77
C TRP A 114 13.49 -1.17 -10.23
N THR A 115 13.01 -2.31 -9.73
CA THR A 115 13.81 -3.45 -9.27
C THR A 115 13.07 -4.74 -9.65
N LYS A 116 13.59 -5.92 -9.25
CA LYS A 116 12.86 -7.20 -9.35
C LYS A 116 12.37 -7.55 -10.77
N GLY A 117 13.14 -7.18 -11.80
CA GLY A 117 12.85 -7.49 -13.20
C GLY A 117 11.89 -6.51 -13.90
N PHE A 118 11.38 -5.48 -13.20
CA PHE A 118 10.65 -4.41 -13.84
C PHE A 118 11.59 -3.42 -14.53
N ASN A 119 11.20 -2.93 -15.70
CA ASN A 119 11.90 -1.89 -16.44
C ASN A 119 10.91 -1.09 -17.30
N ILE A 120 10.18 -0.18 -16.66
CA ILE A 120 9.14 0.65 -17.29
C ILE A 120 9.58 2.12 -17.14
N GLU A 121 10.21 2.67 -18.17
CA GLU A 121 10.95 3.95 -18.08
C GLU A 121 10.03 5.15 -17.75
N ASP A 122 8.81 5.16 -18.27
CA ASP A 122 7.86 6.27 -18.17
C ASP A 122 7.19 6.43 -16.80
N VAL A 123 7.45 5.53 -15.83
CA VAL A 123 7.00 5.68 -14.43
C VAL A 123 8.09 6.26 -13.52
N VAL A 124 9.36 6.20 -13.92
CA VAL A 124 10.46 6.65 -13.06
C VAL A 124 10.40 8.17 -12.88
N GLY A 125 10.28 8.62 -11.64
CA GLY A 125 10.07 10.04 -11.29
C GLY A 125 8.59 10.45 -11.19
N GLU A 126 7.66 9.60 -11.61
CA GLU A 126 6.22 9.89 -11.60
C GLU A 126 5.53 9.35 -10.33
N ASP A 127 4.42 9.98 -9.96
CA ASP A 127 3.59 9.57 -8.81
C ASP A 127 2.79 8.29 -9.12
N VAL A 128 3.19 7.17 -8.51
CA VAL A 128 2.60 5.85 -8.76
C VAL A 128 1.14 5.75 -8.29
N VAL A 129 0.74 6.57 -7.32
CA VAL A 129 -0.66 6.67 -6.90
C VAL A 129 -1.48 7.38 -7.97
N GLY A 130 -0.92 8.43 -8.57
CA GLY A 130 -1.50 9.14 -9.70
C GLY A 130 -1.72 8.21 -10.90
N GLU A 131 -0.71 7.41 -11.27
CA GLU A 131 -0.81 6.43 -12.36
C GLU A 131 -1.91 5.39 -12.10
N LEU A 132 -1.92 4.77 -10.92
CA LEU A 132 -2.97 3.81 -10.56
C LEU A 132 -4.35 4.46 -10.57
N THR A 133 -4.49 5.69 -10.04
CA THR A 133 -5.76 6.41 -9.98
C THR A 133 -6.32 6.70 -11.38
N LYS A 134 -5.47 7.09 -12.34
CA LYS A 134 -5.89 7.30 -13.74
C LYS A 134 -6.48 6.00 -14.34
N SER A 135 -5.80 4.87 -14.13
CA SER A 135 -6.27 3.57 -14.62
C SER A 135 -7.56 3.10 -13.93
N LEU A 136 -7.70 3.32 -12.61
CA LEU A 136 -8.94 3.05 -11.87
C LEU A 136 -10.13 3.85 -12.42
N GLN A 137 -9.93 5.13 -12.73
CA GLN A 137 -10.94 5.97 -13.37
C GLN A 137 -11.30 5.49 -14.77
N LYS A 138 -10.32 5.08 -15.57
CA LYS A 138 -10.53 4.55 -16.93
C LYS A 138 -11.43 3.32 -16.96
N VAL A 139 -11.32 2.45 -15.95
CA VAL A 139 -12.19 1.25 -15.82
C VAL A 139 -13.49 1.52 -15.04
N GLY A 140 -13.71 2.76 -14.58
CA GLY A 140 -14.92 3.16 -13.84
C GLY A 140 -15.02 2.57 -12.44
N LEU A 141 -13.90 2.19 -11.81
CA LEU A 141 -13.91 1.61 -10.45
C LEU A 141 -13.95 2.72 -9.40
N ASP A 142 -15.04 2.80 -8.64
CA ASP A 142 -15.22 3.77 -7.55
C ASP A 142 -14.38 3.39 -6.31
N MET A 143 -13.10 3.76 -6.36
CA MET A 143 -12.09 3.40 -5.37
C MET A 143 -11.05 4.52 -5.23
N ARG A 144 -10.66 4.81 -3.99
CA ARG A 144 -9.64 5.79 -3.63
C ARG A 144 -8.43 5.10 -3.01
N VAL A 145 -7.23 5.48 -3.48
CA VAL A 145 -5.99 5.11 -2.80
C VAL A 145 -5.86 5.99 -1.54
N SER A 146 -6.03 5.39 -0.38
CA SER A 146 -5.96 6.09 0.91
C SER A 146 -4.56 6.07 1.53
N ALA A 147 -3.74 5.09 1.13
CA ALA A 147 -2.34 5.01 1.56
C ALA A 147 -1.48 4.31 0.51
N LEU A 148 -0.25 4.81 0.31
CA LEU A 148 0.86 4.15 -0.37
C LEU A 148 1.84 3.70 0.71
N VAL A 149 2.18 2.42 0.72
CA VAL A 149 3.09 1.85 1.73
C VAL A 149 4.11 0.93 1.08
N ASN A 150 5.29 0.84 1.67
CA ASN A 150 6.22 -0.25 1.40
C ASN A 150 5.77 -1.52 2.17
N ASP A 151 6.06 -2.71 1.65
CA ASP A 151 5.74 -4.01 2.28
C ASP A 151 6.18 -4.12 3.75
N THR A 152 7.36 -3.59 4.07
CA THR A 152 7.94 -3.65 5.41
C THR A 152 7.22 -2.69 6.37
N VAL A 153 6.76 -1.55 5.85
CA VAL A 153 5.89 -0.61 6.60
C VAL A 153 4.52 -1.24 6.84
N GLY A 154 3.95 -1.89 5.81
CA GLY A 154 2.72 -2.66 5.94
C GLY A 154 2.84 -3.80 6.94
N THR A 155 4.01 -4.44 7.03
CA THR A 155 4.31 -5.48 8.03
C THR A 155 4.27 -4.92 9.45
N VAL A 156 4.86 -3.74 9.70
CA VAL A 156 4.76 -3.04 10.99
C VAL A 156 3.30 -2.71 11.31
N ALA A 157 2.56 -2.14 10.36
CA ALA A 157 1.17 -1.77 10.57
C ALA A 157 0.27 -2.97 10.88
N ARG A 158 0.42 -4.07 10.12
CA ARG A 158 -0.34 -5.29 10.35
C ARG A 158 -0.03 -5.94 11.69
N ALA A 159 1.23 -5.91 12.12
CA ALA A 159 1.62 -6.42 13.43
C ALA A 159 1.12 -5.51 14.56
N ARG A 160 1.20 -4.18 14.40
CA ARG A 160 0.70 -3.20 15.38
C ARG A 160 -0.81 -3.31 15.60
N PHE A 161 -1.59 -3.65 14.55
CA PHE A 161 -3.02 -3.93 14.66
C PHE A 161 -3.36 -4.99 15.72
N SER A 162 -2.49 -5.98 15.95
CA SER A 162 -2.71 -7.06 16.91
C SER A 162 -1.90 -6.93 18.20
N ASN A 163 -0.78 -6.22 18.17
CA ASN A 163 0.08 -6.01 19.31
C ASN A 163 0.58 -4.56 19.37
N PRO A 164 0.13 -3.76 20.35
CA PRO A 164 0.52 -2.36 20.46
C PRO A 164 2.02 -2.17 20.78
N ASP A 165 2.76 -3.19 21.18
CA ASP A 165 4.19 -3.07 21.52
C ASP A 165 5.13 -3.21 20.30
N VAL A 166 4.58 -3.42 19.10
CA VAL A 166 5.37 -3.56 17.87
C VAL A 166 6.02 -2.23 17.49
N ILE A 167 7.35 -2.18 17.56
CA ILE A 167 8.15 -1.01 17.18
C ILE A 167 8.92 -1.19 15.87
N ALA A 168 9.03 -2.41 15.34
CA ALA A 168 9.79 -2.68 14.13
C ALA A 168 9.29 -3.95 13.41
N GLY A 169 9.56 -4.01 12.11
CA GLY A 169 9.27 -5.13 11.23
C GLY A 169 10.45 -5.35 10.30
N VAL A 170 10.73 -6.62 10.00
CA VAL A 170 11.85 -7.02 9.15
C VAL A 170 11.33 -8.01 8.13
N ILE A 171 11.65 -7.77 6.86
CA ILE A 171 11.46 -8.71 5.77
C ILE A 171 12.78 -9.44 5.53
N LEU A 172 12.73 -10.78 5.59
CA LEU A 172 13.83 -11.69 5.26
C LEU A 172 13.35 -12.63 4.15
N GLY A 173 13.51 -12.22 2.89
CA GLY A 173 13.05 -12.99 1.73
C GLY A 173 13.96 -12.80 0.51
N THR A 174 13.36 -12.65 -0.68
CA THR A 174 14.10 -12.36 -1.93
C THR A 174 14.99 -11.12 -1.80
N GLY A 175 14.57 -10.16 -0.99
CA GLY A 175 15.39 -9.08 -0.50
C GLY A 175 15.29 -8.98 1.03
N THR A 176 16.12 -8.12 1.62
CA THR A 176 16.03 -7.77 3.04
C THR A 176 15.58 -6.32 3.18
N ASN A 177 14.66 -6.04 4.10
CA ASN A 177 14.36 -4.66 4.47
C ASN A 177 13.86 -4.62 5.91
N ALA A 178 13.90 -3.45 6.52
CA ALA A 178 13.35 -3.24 7.85
C ALA A 178 12.73 -1.86 7.97
N ALA A 179 11.65 -1.77 8.74
CA ALA A 179 10.94 -0.55 9.05
C ALA A 179 10.72 -0.49 10.57
N TYR A 180 10.72 0.71 11.13
CA TYR A 180 10.56 0.90 12.57
C TYR A 180 9.85 2.21 12.90
N VAL A 181 9.32 2.29 14.11
CA VAL A 181 8.66 3.47 14.66
C VAL A 181 9.72 4.36 15.29
N GLU A 182 9.88 5.57 14.76
CA GLU A 182 10.80 6.58 15.29
C GLU A 182 10.01 7.74 15.92
N ARG A 183 10.61 8.39 16.90
CA ARG A 183 10.10 9.63 17.48
C ARG A 183 10.23 10.74 16.46
N ALA A 184 9.12 11.38 16.09
CA ALA A 184 9.10 12.36 15.01
C ALA A 184 10.05 13.54 15.22
N HIS A 185 10.21 14.00 16.47
CA HIS A 185 11.13 15.09 16.82
C HIS A 185 12.62 14.72 16.67
N ALA A 186 12.94 13.43 16.59
CA ALA A 186 14.30 12.92 16.42
C ALA A 186 14.70 12.77 14.94
N ILE A 187 13.84 13.19 14.00
CA ILE A 187 14.08 13.10 12.55
C ILE A 187 14.44 14.49 12.00
N PRO A 188 15.74 14.85 11.83
CA PRO A 188 16.13 16.23 11.49
C PRO A 188 15.67 16.68 10.10
N LYS A 189 15.43 15.72 9.21
CA LYS A 189 14.95 15.94 7.83
C LYS A 189 13.41 15.98 7.71
N LEU A 190 12.69 15.74 8.80
CA LEU A 190 11.24 15.91 8.83
C LEU A 190 10.96 17.42 8.94
N HIS A 191 10.54 18.01 7.83
CA HIS A 191 10.21 19.43 7.77
C HIS A 191 8.69 19.61 7.96
N GLY A 192 8.31 20.68 8.66
CA GLY A 192 6.90 21.02 8.90
C GLY A 192 6.42 20.66 10.31
N PRO A 193 5.10 20.72 10.56
CA PRO A 193 4.53 20.40 11.86
C PRO A 193 4.74 18.92 12.20
N LEU A 194 5.06 18.65 13.47
CA LEU A 194 5.16 17.28 13.96
C LEU A 194 3.78 16.61 14.00
N PRO A 195 3.71 15.30 13.72
CA PRO A 195 2.47 14.55 13.82
C PRO A 195 1.96 14.53 15.27
N LYS A 196 0.64 14.52 15.44
CA LYS A 196 0.00 14.53 16.77
C LYS A 196 0.34 13.31 17.61
N SER A 197 0.60 12.17 16.97
CA SER A 197 1.05 10.94 17.64
C SER A 197 2.45 11.09 18.25
N GLY A 198 3.28 12.01 17.75
CA GLY A 198 4.69 12.10 18.09
C GLY A 198 5.56 11.03 17.45
N GLU A 199 4.98 10.14 16.64
CA GLU A 199 5.64 8.99 16.02
C GLU A 199 5.65 9.11 14.48
N MET A 200 6.61 8.47 13.84
CA MET A 200 6.70 8.33 12.39
C MET A 200 7.33 6.98 12.06
N VAL A 201 6.69 6.18 11.23
CA VAL A 201 7.32 4.96 10.72
C VAL A 201 8.39 5.34 9.69
N ILE A 202 9.57 4.75 9.84
CA ILE A 202 10.71 4.92 8.94
C ILE A 202 10.95 3.61 8.20
N ASN A 203 10.98 3.68 6.88
CA ASN A 203 11.44 2.59 6.04
C ASN A 203 12.97 2.71 5.85
N MET A 204 13.74 1.70 6.24
CA MET A 204 15.20 1.82 6.19
C MET A 204 15.77 1.68 4.77
N GLU A 205 15.12 0.91 3.90
CA GLU A 205 15.64 0.52 2.58
C GLU A 205 17.06 -0.06 2.68
N GLY A 206 17.23 -0.99 3.63
CA GLY A 206 18.54 -1.42 4.13
C GLY A 206 19.15 -2.65 3.47
N GLY A 207 18.41 -3.39 2.64
CA GLY A 207 18.93 -4.58 1.96
C GLY A 207 19.46 -4.31 0.56
N LYS A 208 20.36 -5.19 0.13
CA LYS A 208 20.76 -5.35 -1.26
C LYS A 208 19.84 -6.33 -1.97
#